data_AF-A0A1L9TEU1-F1
#
_entry.id   AF-A0A1L9TEU1-F1
#
_cell.length_a   1.000
_cell.length_b   1.000
_cell.length_c   1.000
_cell.angle_alpha   90.00
_cell.angle_beta   90.00
_cell.angle_gamma   90.00
#
_symmetry.space_group_name_H-M   'P 1'
#
loop_
_entity.id
_entity.type
_entity.pdbx_description
1 polymer ?
#
loop_
_entity_poly.entity_id
_entity_poly.type
_entity_poly.pdbx_seq_one_letter_code
_entity_poly.pdbx_strand_id
1 'polypeptide(L)'
;MVERVIRAGQHDWIWYIDFDVLITNTSMSLTDVIHESLENAPIPDAVDFLVTDDCNGLNDGSFIVRSSSRSIKFLDAVRARHDTEKEQNAKSLGDQDAISIFLKGNSPLVQHAMRIPQWTINAFPEEIGCYDTHKEKWARGMFVVHFAGAWAHVTEEDPTGYLMRKYESEILWEPLPQ
;
A
#
# COMPACT_ATOMS: atom_id res chain seq x y z
N MET A 1 9.78 -3.04 11.06
CA MET A 1 8.96 -4.24 11.38
C MET A 1 9.02 -5.29 10.27
N VAL A 2 8.67 -4.92 9.03
CA VAL A 2 8.66 -5.77 7.84
C VAL A 2 9.95 -6.59 7.66
N GLU A 3 11.11 -5.96 7.80
CA GLU A 3 12.41 -6.64 7.63
C GLU A 3 12.59 -7.83 8.57
N ARG A 4 12.11 -7.73 9.82
CA ARG A 4 12.16 -8.82 10.80
C ARG A 4 11.32 -10.01 10.34
N VAL A 5 10.15 -9.75 9.76
CA VAL A 5 9.24 -10.77 9.25
C VAL A 5 9.84 -11.46 8.01
N ILE A 6 10.45 -10.68 7.11
CA ILE A 6 11.18 -11.24 5.95
C ILE A 6 12.33 -12.14 6.43
N ARG A 7 13.15 -11.68 7.38
CA ARG A 7 14.29 -12.45 7.90
C ARG A 7 13.88 -13.72 8.65
N ALA A 8 12.67 -13.78 9.19
CA ALA A 8 12.15 -15.00 9.81
C ALA A 8 11.89 -16.12 8.78
N GLY A 9 11.65 -15.77 7.50
CA GLY A 9 11.51 -16.75 6.43
C GLY A 9 10.28 -17.65 6.55
N GLN A 10 9.22 -17.19 7.21
CA GLN A 10 8.01 -17.98 7.50
C GLN A 10 6.86 -17.74 6.52
N HIS A 11 6.97 -16.72 5.66
CA HIS A 11 5.93 -16.29 4.73
C HIS A 11 6.55 -15.96 3.38
N ASP A 12 5.83 -16.22 2.28
CA ASP A 12 6.27 -15.85 0.93
C ASP A 12 6.06 -14.37 0.63
N TRP A 13 4.99 -13.81 1.20
CA TRP A 13 4.58 -12.42 1.07
C TRP A 13 4.18 -11.86 2.43
N ILE A 14 4.44 -10.57 2.62
CA ILE A 14 4.07 -9.81 3.79
C ILE A 14 3.23 -8.63 3.30
N TRP A 15 2.05 -8.47 3.85
CA TRP A 15 1.23 -7.28 3.64
C TRP A 15 1.40 -6.35 4.82
N TYR A 16 1.95 -5.16 4.57
CA TYR A 16 1.96 -4.07 5.51
C TYR A 16 0.69 -3.24 5.29
N ILE A 17 -0.06 -2.98 6.37
CA ILE A 17 -1.24 -2.12 6.37
C ILE A 17 -1.23 -1.22 7.59
N ASP A 18 -1.66 0.02 7.40
CA ASP A 18 -1.95 0.95 8.49
C ASP A 18 -3.24 0.57 9.20
N PHE A 19 -3.40 1.08 10.43
CA PHE A 19 -4.53 0.75 11.28
C PHE A 19 -5.85 1.34 10.76
N ASP A 20 -5.79 2.34 9.88
CA ASP A 20 -6.92 3.02 9.26
C ASP A 20 -7.32 2.41 7.90
N VAL A 21 -6.90 1.16 7.66
CA VAL A 21 -7.39 0.30 6.58
C VAL A 21 -8.43 -0.69 7.12
N LEU A 22 -9.56 -0.82 6.43
CA LEU A 22 -10.61 -1.80 6.72
C LEU A 22 -10.77 -2.78 5.56
N ILE A 23 -10.75 -4.09 5.86
CA ILE A 23 -11.08 -5.15 4.90
C ILE A 23 -12.60 -5.18 4.73
N THR A 24 -13.08 -4.92 3.51
CA THR A 24 -14.51 -4.80 3.18
C THR A 24 -15.07 -5.96 2.36
N ASN A 25 -14.21 -6.82 1.81
CA ASN A 25 -14.65 -8.04 1.14
C ASN A 25 -13.88 -9.26 1.65
N THR A 26 -14.48 -10.03 2.56
CA THR A 26 -13.84 -11.20 3.17
C THR A 26 -13.92 -12.45 2.29
N SER A 27 -14.57 -12.39 1.13
CA SER A 27 -14.57 -13.47 0.14
C SER A 27 -13.37 -13.42 -0.81
N MET A 28 -12.70 -12.28 -0.91
CA MET A 28 -11.46 -12.12 -1.69
C MET A 28 -10.25 -12.54 -0.86
N SER A 29 -9.32 -13.27 -1.48
CA SER A 29 -8.05 -13.60 -0.83
C SER A 29 -6.95 -12.60 -1.23
N LEU A 30 -6.06 -12.30 -0.28
CA LEU A 30 -4.85 -11.52 -0.56
C LEU A 30 -3.99 -12.20 -1.64
N THR A 31 -4.00 -13.54 -1.69
CA THR A 31 -3.26 -14.32 -2.69
C THR A 31 -3.78 -14.05 -4.10
N ASP A 32 -5.10 -13.96 -4.29
CA ASP A 32 -5.69 -13.65 -5.60
C ASP A 32 -5.29 -12.24 -6.04
N VAL A 33 -5.36 -11.25 -5.13
CA VAL A 33 -4.91 -9.87 -5.41
C VAL A 33 -3.44 -9.84 -5.86
N ILE A 34 -2.56 -10.61 -5.21
CA ILE A 34 -1.15 -10.71 -5.59
C ILE A 34 -1.00 -11.37 -6.97
N HIS A 35 -1.69 -12.49 -7.22
CA HIS A 35 -1.60 -13.22 -8.49
C HIS A 35 -2.09 -12.36 -9.66
N GLU A 36 -3.29 -11.77 -9.56
CA GLU A 36 -3.86 -10.88 -10.57
C GLU A 36 -2.97 -9.67 -10.85
N SER A 37 -2.36 -9.10 -9.80
CA SER A 37 -1.39 -8.01 -9.96
C SER A 37 -0.18 -8.46 -10.79
N LEU A 38 0.34 -9.65 -10.51
CA LEU A 38 1.54 -10.19 -11.16
C LEU A 38 1.29 -10.69 -12.59
N GLU A 39 0.06 -11.06 -12.96
CA GLU A 39 -0.28 -11.45 -14.34
C GLU A 39 0.04 -10.35 -15.36
N ASN A 40 0.00 -9.09 -14.93
CA ASN A 40 0.33 -7.93 -15.76
C ASN A 40 1.82 -7.57 -15.75
N ALA A 41 2.65 -8.26 -14.97
CA ALA A 41 4.08 -8.00 -14.89
C ALA A 41 4.84 -8.68 -16.05
N PRO A 42 5.77 -7.99 -16.73
CA PRO A 42 6.59 -8.62 -17.77
C PRO A 42 7.43 -9.80 -17.26
N ILE A 43 7.88 -9.74 -16.01
CA ILE A 43 8.67 -10.77 -15.33
C ILE A 43 8.14 -10.89 -13.89
N PRO A 44 7.09 -11.69 -13.63
CA PRO A 44 6.44 -11.81 -12.31
C PRO A 44 7.41 -12.13 -11.17
N ASP A 45 8.37 -13.02 -11.42
CA ASP A 45 9.38 -13.45 -10.42
C ASP A 45 10.41 -12.36 -10.07
N ALA A 46 10.49 -11.30 -10.88
CA ALA A 46 11.33 -10.14 -10.59
C ALA A 46 10.63 -9.14 -9.67
N VAL A 47 9.31 -9.25 -9.44
CA VAL A 47 8.57 -8.33 -8.58
C VAL A 47 8.67 -8.77 -7.13
N ASP A 48 9.14 -7.87 -6.29
CA ASP A 48 9.24 -8.02 -4.84
C ASP A 48 8.38 -7.03 -4.07
N PHE A 49 7.98 -5.90 -4.66
CA PHE A 49 7.08 -4.92 -4.02
C PHE A 49 5.89 -4.61 -4.92
N LEU A 50 4.69 -4.64 -4.35
CA LEU A 50 3.49 -4.09 -4.92
C LEU A 50 3.13 -2.85 -4.10
N VAL A 51 3.13 -1.70 -4.75
CA VAL A 51 2.85 -0.40 -4.12
C VAL A 51 1.83 0.37 -4.96
N THR A 52 1.13 1.31 -4.36
CA THR A 52 0.11 2.11 -5.04
C THR A 52 0.45 3.59 -4.98
N ASP A 53 0.02 4.35 -5.98
CA ASP A 53 -0.03 5.81 -5.87
C ASP A 53 -1.43 6.24 -5.41
N ASP A 54 -1.54 7.47 -4.90
CA ASP A 54 -2.76 8.25 -4.74
C ASP A 54 -2.58 9.61 -5.48
N CYS A 55 -3.41 10.61 -5.17
CA CYS A 55 -3.32 11.92 -5.81
C CYS A 55 -2.02 12.70 -5.49
N ASN A 56 -1.28 12.31 -4.45
CA ASN A 56 -0.03 12.92 -3.99
C ASN A 56 1.22 12.08 -4.36
N GLY A 57 1.06 10.96 -5.05
CA GLY A 57 2.14 10.02 -5.37
C GLY A 57 2.09 8.77 -4.49
N LEU A 58 3.22 8.19 -4.12
CA LEU A 58 3.25 6.92 -3.40
C LEU A 58 2.43 7.00 -2.11
N ASN A 59 1.58 6.00 -1.89
CA ASN A 59 0.98 5.74 -0.59
C ASN A 59 1.60 4.46 -0.01
N ASP A 60 2.18 4.54 1.19
CA ASP A 60 2.78 3.39 1.88
C ASP A 60 1.95 2.87 3.06
N GLY A 61 0.73 3.38 3.26
CA GLY A 61 -0.17 2.85 4.28
C GLY A 61 -0.79 1.49 3.93
N SER A 62 -0.59 1.01 2.71
CA SER A 62 -0.77 -0.40 2.37
C SER A 62 0.16 -0.80 1.22
N PHE A 63 1.03 -1.78 1.45
CA PHE A 63 1.89 -2.33 0.42
C PHE A 63 2.20 -3.80 0.69
N ILE A 64 2.49 -4.53 -0.38
CA ILE A 64 2.80 -5.96 -0.30
C ILE A 64 4.25 -6.16 -0.69
N VAL A 65 4.99 -6.95 0.09
CA VAL A 65 6.41 -7.23 -0.13
C VAL A 65 6.70 -8.72 -0.06
N ARG A 66 7.46 -9.22 -1.03
CA ARG A 66 7.92 -10.60 -1.09
C ARG A 66 8.98 -10.83 -0.03
N SER A 67 8.95 -11.99 0.62
CA SER A 67 10.01 -12.42 1.53
C SER A 67 11.23 -12.87 0.74
N SER A 68 12.08 -11.90 0.38
CA SER A 68 13.26 -12.16 -0.43
C SER A 68 14.46 -11.33 0.03
N SER A 69 15.66 -11.81 -0.28
CA SER A 69 16.90 -11.05 -0.05
C SER A 69 16.94 -9.74 -0.84
N ARG A 70 16.22 -9.64 -1.96
CA ARG A 70 16.10 -8.41 -2.76
C ARG A 70 15.27 -7.37 -2.02
N SER A 71 14.21 -7.80 -1.33
CA SER A 71 13.39 -6.93 -0.47
C SER A 71 14.20 -6.32 0.67
N ILE A 72 15.09 -7.10 1.30
CA ILE A 72 16.02 -6.58 2.32
C ILE A 72 16.92 -5.50 1.73
N LYS A 73 17.55 -5.78 0.57
CA LYS A 73 18.44 -4.81 -0.11
C LYS A 73 17.70 -3.53 -0.51
N PHE A 74 16.45 -3.65 -0.94
CA PHE A 74 15.60 -2.50 -1.26
C PHE A 74 15.38 -1.64 0.00
N LEU A 75 14.96 -2.24 1.12
CA LEU A 75 14.73 -1.53 2.38
C LEU A 75 16.02 -0.91 2.94
N ASP A 76 17.15 -1.61 2.85
CA ASP A 76 18.47 -1.07 3.18
C ASP A 76 18.78 0.19 2.35
N ALA A 77 18.50 0.15 1.05
CA ALA A 77 18.77 1.26 0.13
C ALA A 77 17.83 2.46 0.36
N VAL A 78 16.56 2.22 0.70
CA VAL A 78 15.61 3.27 1.13
C VAL A 78 16.11 3.96 2.40
N ARG A 79 16.56 3.19 3.41
CA ARG A 79 17.13 3.75 4.64
C ARG A 79 18.39 4.57 4.38
N ALA A 80 19.31 4.05 3.56
CA ALA A 80 20.50 4.79 3.16
C ALA A 80 20.14 6.11 2.43
N ARG A 81 19.08 6.10 1.61
CA ARG A 81 18.58 7.30 0.93
C ARG A 81 18.02 8.33 1.92
N HIS A 82 17.26 7.89 2.92
CA HIS A 82 16.77 8.72 4.02
C HIS A 82 17.94 9.36 4.79
N ASP A 83 18.92 8.55 5.19
CA ASP A 83 20.06 9.02 5.98
C ASP A 83 20.89 10.05 5.20
N THR A 84 21.07 9.83 3.90
CA THR A 84 21.72 10.78 3.00
C THR A 84 20.98 12.11 2.92
N GLU A 85 19.64 12.12 2.79
CA GLU A 85 18.85 13.37 2.79
C GLU A 85 18.98 14.13 4.11
N LYS A 86 18.95 13.39 5.22
CA LYS A 86 19.07 13.98 6.55
C LYS A 86 20.43 14.64 6.75
N GLU A 87 21.50 13.98 6.31
CA GLU A 87 22.86 14.51 6.43
C GLU A 87 23.14 15.68 5.49
N GLN A 88 22.69 15.60 4.23
CA GLN A 88 23.05 16.59 3.20
C GLN A 88 22.10 17.79 3.14
N ASN A 89 20.80 17.56 3.35
CA ASN A 89 19.76 18.57 3.16
C ASN A 89 19.06 18.96 4.47
N ALA A 90 19.52 18.44 5.62
CA ALA A 90 18.87 18.59 6.92
C ALA A 90 17.38 18.21 6.90
N LYS A 91 16.97 17.36 5.94
CA LYS A 91 15.58 16.97 5.71
C LYS A 91 15.35 15.56 6.24
N SER A 92 14.59 15.44 7.33
CA SER A 92 14.10 14.14 7.79
C SER A 92 12.91 13.74 6.92
N LEU A 93 13.03 12.65 6.17
CA LEU A 93 11.92 12.13 5.38
C LEU A 93 11.03 11.23 6.24
N GLY A 94 9.72 11.23 5.98
CA GLY A 94 8.86 10.12 6.39
C GLY A 94 9.16 8.87 5.55
N ASP A 95 8.65 7.72 6.00
CA ASP A 95 8.83 6.43 5.30
C ASP A 95 8.30 6.52 3.85
N GLN A 96 7.10 7.08 3.67
CA GLN A 96 6.49 7.31 2.35
C GLN A 96 7.38 8.12 1.42
N ASP A 97 7.92 9.25 1.91
CA ASP A 97 8.79 10.12 1.13
C ASP A 97 10.10 9.43 0.75
N ALA A 98 10.69 8.67 1.68
CA ALA A 98 11.92 7.95 1.45
C ALA A 98 11.76 6.88 0.36
N ILE A 99 10.68 6.10 0.40
CA ILE A 99 10.38 5.10 -0.63
C ILE A 99 10.08 5.80 -1.96
N SER A 100 9.26 6.86 -1.96
CA SER A 100 8.89 7.63 -3.16
C SER A 100 10.12 8.19 -3.88
N ILE A 101 11.05 8.80 -3.14
CA ILE A 101 12.30 9.34 -3.69
C ILE A 101 13.20 8.21 -4.20
N PHE A 102 13.30 7.10 -3.47
CA PHE A 102 14.09 5.95 -3.91
C PHE A 102 13.58 5.37 -5.24
N LEU A 103 12.26 5.20 -5.36
CA LEU A 103 11.59 4.71 -6.57
C LEU A 103 11.74 5.64 -7.78
N LYS A 104 11.99 6.93 -7.57
CA LYS A 104 12.30 7.90 -8.65
C LYS A 104 13.77 7.89 -9.07
N GLY A 105 14.62 7.13 -8.38
CA GLY A 105 16.06 7.04 -8.66
C GLY A 105 16.40 6.02 -9.75
N ASN A 106 17.71 5.86 -10.00
CA ASN A 106 18.26 4.96 -11.02
C ASN A 106 18.81 3.64 -10.44
N SER A 107 18.44 3.29 -9.21
CA SER A 107 18.90 2.04 -8.60
C SER A 107 18.32 0.85 -9.37
N PRO A 108 19.10 -0.21 -9.67
CA PRO A 108 18.57 -1.41 -10.30
C PRO A 108 17.55 -2.12 -9.40
N LEU A 109 17.47 -1.79 -8.11
CA LEU A 109 16.45 -2.34 -7.21
C LEU A 109 15.04 -1.77 -7.48
N VAL A 110 14.93 -0.62 -8.13
CA VAL A 110 13.63 0.01 -8.46
C VAL A 110 12.81 -0.88 -9.39
N GLN A 111 13.46 -1.65 -10.28
CA GLN A 111 12.77 -2.57 -11.20
C GLN A 111 12.03 -3.72 -10.49
N HIS A 112 12.31 -3.94 -9.20
CA HIS A 112 11.64 -4.96 -8.38
C HIS A 112 10.38 -4.44 -7.68
N ALA A 113 10.03 -3.17 -7.86
CA ALA A 113 8.79 -2.58 -7.39
C ALA A 113 7.85 -2.33 -8.56
N MET A 114 6.59 -2.72 -8.39
CA MET A 114 5.53 -2.54 -9.38
C MET A 114 4.41 -1.69 -8.80
N ARG A 115 3.94 -0.74 -9.61
CA ARG A 115 2.74 0.05 -9.31
C ARG A 115 1.50 -0.74 -9.72
N ILE A 116 0.62 -0.96 -8.77
CA ILE A 116 -0.71 -1.55 -9.02
C ILE A 116 -1.79 -0.47 -8.81
N PRO A 117 -2.98 -0.63 -9.41
CA PRO A 117 -4.06 0.35 -9.24
C PRO A 117 -4.39 0.56 -7.76
N GLN A 118 -4.59 1.81 -7.35
CA GLN A 118 -4.83 2.17 -5.95
C GLN A 118 -5.95 1.35 -5.31
N TRP A 119 -7.06 1.16 -6.04
CA TRP A 119 -8.24 0.47 -5.53
C TRP A 119 -8.03 -1.00 -5.15
N THR A 120 -6.93 -1.62 -5.55
CA THR A 120 -6.63 -3.04 -5.25
C THR A 120 -6.30 -3.28 -3.78
N ILE A 121 -5.49 -2.40 -3.17
CA ILE A 121 -5.01 -2.53 -1.78
C ILE A 121 -5.06 -1.23 -0.98
N ASN A 122 -5.52 -0.12 -1.58
CA ASN A 122 -5.52 1.23 -1.02
C ASN A 122 -6.73 2.07 -1.48
N ALA A 123 -7.89 1.46 -1.74
CA ALA A 123 -9.04 2.21 -2.26
C ALA A 123 -9.50 3.28 -1.27
N PHE A 124 -9.60 4.53 -1.73
CA PHE A 124 -10.04 5.64 -0.88
C PHE A 124 -11.55 5.85 -1.00
N PRO A 125 -12.24 6.17 0.11
CA PRO A 125 -13.66 6.49 0.09
C PRO A 125 -13.90 7.87 -0.56
N GLU A 126 -15.16 8.13 -0.92
CA GLU A 126 -15.52 9.37 -1.61
C GLU A 126 -15.23 10.64 -0.81
N GLU A 127 -15.27 10.54 0.52
CA GLU A 127 -14.99 11.61 1.47
C GLU A 127 -13.54 12.11 1.37
N ILE A 128 -12.59 11.25 1.01
CA ILE A 128 -11.17 11.62 0.91
C ILE A 128 -10.88 12.22 -0.48
N GLY A 129 -11.48 11.67 -1.54
CA GLY A 129 -11.43 12.29 -2.86
C GLY A 129 -10.03 12.32 -3.53
N CYS A 130 -9.07 11.56 -3.01
CA CYS A 130 -7.68 11.55 -3.47
C CYS A 130 -7.36 10.23 -4.20
N TYR A 131 -7.54 10.25 -5.53
CA TYR A 131 -7.39 9.07 -6.37
C TYR A 131 -6.18 9.15 -7.30
N ASP A 132 -5.60 7.98 -7.59
CA ASP A 132 -4.55 7.77 -8.58
C ASP A 132 -4.99 8.12 -10.02
N THR A 133 -4.24 7.67 -11.01
CA THR A 133 -4.53 7.93 -12.43
C THR A 133 -5.79 7.21 -12.94
N HIS A 134 -6.24 6.14 -12.29
CA HIS A 134 -7.45 5.41 -12.65
C HIS A 134 -8.71 6.15 -12.21
N LYS A 135 -8.61 7.04 -11.22
CA LYS A 135 -9.73 7.84 -10.70
C LYS A 135 -10.89 6.99 -10.14
N GLU A 136 -10.55 5.80 -9.66
CA GLU A 136 -11.49 4.89 -9.03
C GLU A 136 -11.58 5.19 -7.53
N LYS A 137 -12.80 5.49 -7.08
CA LYS A 137 -13.12 5.54 -5.65
C LYS A 137 -13.44 4.15 -5.14
N TRP A 138 -13.35 3.95 -3.83
CA TRP A 138 -13.85 2.74 -3.22
C TRP A 138 -15.31 2.50 -3.60
N ALA A 139 -15.64 1.26 -3.93
CA ALA A 139 -16.99 0.79 -4.18
C ALA A 139 -17.21 -0.54 -3.45
N ARG A 140 -18.47 -0.80 -3.07
CA ARG A 140 -18.86 -2.05 -2.42
C ARG A 140 -18.43 -3.25 -3.27
N GLY A 141 -17.77 -4.21 -2.64
CA GLY A 141 -17.17 -5.37 -3.31
C GLY A 141 -15.65 -5.27 -3.49
N MET A 142 -15.06 -4.08 -3.37
CA MET A 142 -13.60 -3.93 -3.33
C MET A 142 -13.01 -4.53 -2.05
N PHE A 143 -11.75 -4.95 -2.13
CA PHE A 143 -11.09 -5.73 -1.07
C PHE A 143 -10.95 -4.96 0.24
N VAL A 144 -10.45 -3.72 0.16
CA VAL A 144 -10.22 -2.84 1.31
C VAL A 144 -10.69 -1.42 1.03
N VAL A 145 -10.99 -0.68 2.09
CA VAL A 145 -11.06 0.79 2.09
C VAL A 145 -9.98 1.33 3.02
N HIS A 146 -9.29 2.39 2.60
CA HIS A 146 -8.25 3.05 3.38
C HIS A 146 -8.66 4.49 3.69
N PHE A 147 -8.68 4.85 4.98
CA PHE A 147 -9.10 6.15 5.49
C PHE A 147 -7.93 7.15 5.64
N ALA A 148 -6.95 7.07 4.73
CA ALA A 148 -5.70 7.83 4.77
C ALA A 148 -5.94 9.34 4.87
N GLY A 149 -5.53 9.94 5.99
CA GLY A 149 -5.68 11.39 6.17
C GLY A 149 -7.12 11.85 6.37
N ALA A 150 -8.04 10.99 6.82
CA ALA A 150 -9.44 11.33 7.10
C ALA A 150 -9.60 12.64 7.90
N TRP A 151 -8.67 12.92 8.81
CA TRP A 151 -8.62 14.16 9.61
C TRP A 151 -8.58 15.45 8.79
N ALA A 152 -8.10 15.41 7.56
CA ALA A 152 -8.03 16.56 6.66
C ALA A 152 -9.31 16.76 5.82
N HIS A 153 -10.18 15.74 5.77
CA HIS A 153 -11.27 15.67 4.81
C HIS A 153 -12.66 15.57 5.47
N VAL A 154 -12.74 15.08 6.71
CA VAL A 154 -14.00 14.84 7.41
C VAL A 154 -14.08 15.69 8.66
N THR A 155 -15.20 16.40 8.84
CA THR A 155 -15.43 17.28 10.00
C THR A 155 -16.18 16.51 11.08
N GLU A 156 -15.47 15.63 11.77
CA GLU A 156 -15.95 14.84 12.91
C GLU A 156 -14.90 14.86 14.03
N GLU A 157 -15.29 14.58 15.28
CA GLU A 157 -14.34 14.54 16.41
C GLU A 157 -13.30 13.41 16.25
N ASP A 158 -13.74 12.28 15.71
CA ASP A 158 -12.93 11.12 15.35
C ASP A 158 -13.19 10.77 13.88
N PRO A 159 -12.50 11.45 12.93
CA PRO A 159 -12.72 11.29 11.49
C PRO A 159 -12.52 9.86 11.00
N THR A 160 -11.45 9.20 11.43
CA THR A 160 -11.13 7.83 11.03
C THR A 160 -12.18 6.86 11.58
N GLY A 161 -12.49 6.92 12.88
CA GLY A 161 -13.47 6.01 13.46
C GLY A 161 -14.90 6.29 12.98
N TYR A 162 -15.24 7.55 12.64
CA TYR A 162 -16.48 7.87 11.96
C TYR A 162 -16.59 7.13 10.63
N LEU A 163 -15.56 7.20 9.79
CA LEU A 163 -15.53 6.49 8.51
C LEU A 163 -15.54 4.97 8.71
N MET A 164 -14.77 4.43 9.65
CA MET A 164 -14.81 3.00 9.97
C MET A 164 -16.23 2.52 10.31
N ARG A 165 -16.95 3.25 11.18
CA ARG A 165 -18.35 2.92 11.52
C ARG A 165 -19.30 3.07 10.34
N LYS A 166 -19.08 4.06 9.47
CA LYS A 166 -19.87 4.24 8.25
C LYS A 166 -19.72 3.04 7.31
N TYR A 167 -18.48 2.65 7.02
CA TYR A 167 -18.18 1.58 6.07
C TYR A 167 -18.26 0.16 6.67
N GLU A 168 -18.41 0.01 7.99
CA GLU A 168 -18.66 -1.28 8.66
C GLU A 168 -19.89 -2.00 8.08
N SER A 169 -20.96 -1.27 7.81
CA SER A 169 -22.20 -1.81 7.23
C SER A 169 -22.07 -2.27 5.78
N GLU A 170 -20.97 -1.92 5.12
CA GLU A 170 -20.66 -2.29 3.75
C GLU A 170 -19.80 -3.55 3.64
N ILE A 171 -19.30 -4.08 4.76
CA ILE A 171 -18.46 -5.28 4.78
C ILE A 171 -19.26 -6.49 4.27
N LEU A 172 -18.70 -7.16 3.27
CA LEU A 172 -19.16 -8.45 2.77
C LEU A 172 -18.50 -9.56 3.59
N TRP A 173 -19.24 -10.10 4.56
CA TRP A 173 -18.82 -11.23 5.41
C TRP A 173 -19.01 -12.59 4.74
N GLU A 174 -19.94 -12.70 3.79
CA GLU A 174 -20.25 -13.88 3.01
C GLU A 174 -20.13 -13.57 1.51
N PRO A 175 -19.82 -14.56 0.66
CA PRO A 175 -19.83 -14.36 -0.80
C PRO A 175 -21.20 -13.83 -1.25
N LEU A 176 -21.23 -12.89 -2.18
CA LEU A 176 -22.49 -12.43 -2.78
C LEU A 176 -23.23 -13.65 -3.37
N PRO A 177 -24.55 -13.80 -3.14
CA PRO A 177 -25.33 -14.83 -3.81
C PRO A 177 -25.18 -14.67 -5.32
N GLN A 178 -24.84 -15.76 -6.01
CA GLN A 178 -24.74 -15.82 -7.48
C GLN A 178 -26.09 -15.57 -8.16
#